data_AF-A0A9X9F3X1-F1
#
_entry.id   AF-A0A9X9F3X1-F1
#
_cell.length_a   1.000
_cell.length_b   1.000
_cell.length_c   1.000
_cell.angle_alpha   90.00
_cell.angle_beta   90.00
_cell.angle_gamma   90.00
#
_symmetry.space_group_name_H-M   'P 1'
#
loop_
_entity.id
_entity.type
_entity.pdbx_description
1 polymer ?
#
loop_
_entity_poly.entity_id
_entity_poly.type
_entity_poly.pdbx_seq_one_letter_code
_entity_poly.pdbx_strand_id
1 'polypeptide(L)'
;ASAIIFTVFFVNLRHLLMSAALAPYFTKIPLFKNLIIGSQITDETFGVAVQHAAQKGYLGERWMIGLNVTAYLNWILATIIGGLFGEWIPDPHTYGMDYALPAMFIGLFVLQLISSKPKLAIHLTVAIVAIIIAYVSHLFMPDSIAVIIATLLAATIGVVIEKWK
;
A
#
# COMPACT_ATOMS: atom_id res chain seq x y z
N ALA A 1 4.71 24.25 -12.13
CA ALA A 1 3.42 23.96 -11.49
C ALA A 1 2.76 22.72 -12.08
N SER A 2 2.50 22.66 -13.39
CA SER A 2 1.78 21.55 -14.03
C SER A 2 2.42 20.17 -13.79
N ALA A 3 3.75 20.04 -13.89
CA ALA A 3 4.45 18.78 -13.63
C ALA A 3 4.22 18.24 -12.21
N ILE A 4 4.29 19.10 -11.19
CA ILE A 4 4.05 18.71 -9.78
C ILE A 4 2.60 18.26 -9.60
N ILE A 5 1.63 18.97 -10.19
CA ILE A 5 0.21 18.60 -10.13
C ILE A 5 0.01 17.21 -10.74
N PHE A 6 0.58 16.95 -11.92
CA PHE A 6 0.49 15.64 -12.56
C PHE A 6 1.17 14.55 -11.74
N THR A 7 2.40 14.77 -11.26
CA THR A 7 3.11 13.80 -10.43
C THR A 7 2.32 13.48 -9.16
N VAL A 8 1.82 14.49 -8.44
CA VAL A 8 1.00 14.28 -7.24
C VAL A 8 -0.29 13.54 -7.58
N PHE A 9 -0.97 13.91 -8.67
CA PHE A 9 -2.16 13.20 -9.13
C PHE A 9 -1.87 11.73 -9.39
N PHE A 10 -0.82 11.42 -10.16
CA PHE A 10 -0.44 10.04 -10.47
C PHE A 10 -0.02 9.28 -9.21
N VAL A 11 0.82 9.86 -8.34
CA VAL A 11 1.17 9.21 -7.07
C VAL A 11 -0.08 8.91 -6.23
N ASN A 12 -1.07 9.79 -6.21
CA ASN A 12 -2.31 9.58 -5.46
C ASN A 12 -3.24 8.52 -6.08
N LEU A 13 -3.12 8.20 -7.38
CA LEU A 13 -3.92 7.13 -8.01
C LEU A 13 -3.72 5.76 -7.35
N ARG A 14 -2.62 5.54 -6.62
CA ARG A 14 -2.44 4.31 -5.82
C ARG A 14 -3.56 4.10 -4.80
N HIS A 15 -4.09 5.18 -4.21
CA HIS A 15 -5.22 5.09 -3.27
C HIS A 15 -6.51 4.66 -3.97
N LEU A 16 -6.68 5.02 -5.25
CA LEU A 16 -7.79 4.53 -6.07
C LEU A 16 -7.66 3.03 -6.32
N LEU A 17 -6.46 2.54 -6.65
CA LEU A 17 -6.20 1.11 -6.85
C LEU A 17 -6.44 0.30 -5.56
N MET A 18 -5.95 0.78 -4.41
CA MET A 18 -6.19 0.16 -3.11
C MET A 18 -7.68 0.13 -2.74
N SER A 19 -8.38 1.23 -2.99
CA SER A 19 -9.82 1.33 -2.76
C SER A 19 -10.60 0.37 -3.67
N ALA A 20 -10.22 0.27 -4.95
CA ALA A 20 -10.84 -0.66 -5.89
C ALA A 20 -10.64 -2.13 -5.49
N ALA A 21 -9.47 -2.48 -4.93
CA ALA A 21 -9.20 -3.81 -4.42
C ALA A 21 -10.03 -4.17 -3.17
N LEU A 22 -10.37 -3.18 -2.33
CA LEU A 22 -11.19 -3.38 -1.13
C LEU A 22 -12.70 -3.20 -1.36
N ALA A 23 -13.09 -2.52 -2.44
CA ALA A 23 -14.49 -2.23 -2.77
C ALA A 23 -15.43 -3.45 -2.76
N PRO A 24 -15.04 -4.66 -3.23
CA PRO A 24 -15.91 -5.84 -3.21
C PRO A 24 -16.39 -6.24 -1.80
N TYR A 25 -15.60 -5.95 -0.76
CA TYR A 25 -15.92 -6.30 0.62
C TYR A 25 -16.94 -5.36 1.27
N PHE A 26 -17.17 -4.18 0.69
CA PHE A 26 -17.96 -3.09 1.29
C PHE A 26 -19.21 -2.70 0.49
N THR A 27 -19.62 -3.54 -0.46
CA THR A 27 -20.77 -3.30 -1.36
C THR A 27 -22.12 -3.09 -0.66
N LYS A 28 -22.28 -3.59 0.58
CA LYS A 28 -23.54 -3.53 1.35
C LYS A 28 -23.57 -2.43 2.42
N ILE A 29 -22.55 -1.56 2.48
CA ILE A 29 -22.39 -0.55 3.53
C ILE A 29 -22.98 0.80 3.08
N PRO A 30 -23.59 1.60 3.98
CA PRO A 30 -24.04 2.95 3.66
C PRO A 30 -22.89 3.83 3.13
N LEU A 31 -23.20 4.64 2.11
CA LEU A 31 -22.23 5.46 1.37
C LEU A 31 -21.30 6.28 2.27
N PHE A 32 -21.85 6.87 3.34
CA PHE A 32 -21.08 7.70 4.27
C PHE A 32 -20.00 6.92 5.02
N LYS A 33 -20.31 5.71 5.51
CA LYS A 33 -19.32 4.85 6.17
C LYS A 33 -18.28 4.35 5.17
N ASN A 34 -18.70 4.04 3.94
CA ASN A 34 -17.80 3.60 2.89
C ASN A 34 -16.81 4.72 2.49
N LEU A 35 -17.28 5.97 2.44
CA LEU A 35 -16.43 7.15 2.25
C LEU A 35 -15.40 7.32 3.37
N ILE A 36 -15.82 7.19 4.64
CA ILE A 36 -14.89 7.29 5.77
C ILE A 36 -13.82 6.20 5.69
N ILE A 37 -14.23 4.95 5.47
CA ILE A 37 -13.30 3.82 5.33
C ILE A 37 -12.33 4.08 4.19
N GLY A 38 -12.82 4.46 3.01
CA GLY A 38 -12.00 4.73 1.82
C GLY A 38 -11.03 5.90 2.00
N SER A 39 -11.44 6.97 2.69
CA SER A 39 -10.62 8.15 2.93
C SER A 39 -9.42 7.90 3.87
N GLN A 40 -9.47 6.84 4.68
CA GLN A 40 -8.45 6.51 5.67
C GLN A 40 -7.59 5.30 5.27
N ILE A 41 -7.62 4.89 3.99
CA ILE A 41 -6.80 3.80 3.49
C ILE A 41 -5.36 4.29 3.29
N THR A 42 -4.43 3.61 3.97
CA THR A 42 -2.98 3.79 3.88
C THR A 42 -2.34 2.50 3.39
N ASP A 43 -1.05 2.53 3.04
CA ASP A 43 -0.33 1.35 2.56
C ASP A 43 -0.31 0.25 3.64
N GLU A 44 -0.22 0.65 4.91
CA GLU A 44 -0.20 -0.22 6.09
C GLU A 44 -1.59 -0.80 6.39
N THR A 45 -2.62 0.05 6.45
CA THR A 45 -3.98 -0.41 6.72
C THR A 45 -4.51 -1.28 5.59
N PHE A 46 -4.14 -0.99 4.34
CA PHE A 46 -4.40 -1.85 3.19
C PHE A 46 -3.72 -3.22 3.32
N GLY A 47 -2.42 -3.25 3.65
CA GLY A 47 -1.67 -4.49 3.81
C GLY A 47 -2.28 -5.42 4.87
N VAL A 48 -2.62 -4.86 6.04
CA VAL A 48 -3.26 -5.61 7.14
C VAL A 48 -4.68 -6.05 6.75
N ALA A 49 -5.45 -5.21 6.05
CA ALA A 49 -6.78 -5.57 5.58
C ALA A 49 -6.77 -6.72 4.57
N VAL A 50 -5.87 -6.70 3.59
CA VAL A 50 -5.73 -7.78 2.60
C VAL A 50 -5.32 -9.08 3.28
N GLN A 51 -4.39 -9.02 4.24
CA GLN A 51 -4.00 -10.19 5.04
C GLN A 51 -5.19 -10.74 5.83
N HIS A 52 -5.96 -9.89 6.48
CA HIS A 52 -7.14 -10.31 7.24
C HIS A 52 -8.20 -10.94 6.34
N ALA A 53 -8.47 -10.33 5.18
CA ALA A 53 -9.39 -10.86 4.17
C ALA A 53 -8.93 -12.23 3.64
N ALA A 54 -7.64 -12.42 3.39
CA ALA A 54 -7.09 -13.70 2.93
C ALA A 54 -7.25 -14.82 3.97
N GLN A 55 -7.18 -14.50 5.27
CA GLN A 55 -7.31 -15.48 6.35
C GLN A 55 -8.77 -15.78 6.73
N LYS A 56 -9.65 -14.78 6.72
CA LYS A 56 -11.03 -14.90 7.21
C LYS A 56 -12.08 -14.97 6.11
N GLY A 57 -11.74 -14.62 4.87
CA GLY A 57 -12.66 -14.60 3.72
C GLY A 57 -13.69 -13.47 3.75
N TYR A 58 -13.68 -12.61 4.77
CA TYR A 58 -14.56 -11.45 4.90
C TYR A 58 -13.81 -10.29 5.56
N LEU A 59 -14.29 -9.07 5.31
CA LEU A 59 -13.78 -7.87 5.96
C LEU A 59 -14.95 -7.11 6.61
N GLY A 60 -14.95 -7.03 7.94
CA GLY A 60 -16.03 -6.37 8.68
C GLY A 60 -15.87 -4.85 8.73
N GLU A 61 -16.98 -4.11 8.58
CA GLU A 61 -16.98 -2.63 8.64
C GLU A 61 -16.34 -2.08 9.93
N ARG A 62 -16.71 -2.69 11.07
CA ARG A 62 -16.29 -2.20 12.40
C ARG A 62 -14.82 -2.49 12.65
N TRP A 63 -14.35 -3.61 12.12
CA TRP A 63 -12.93 -3.98 12.20
C TRP A 63 -12.08 -3.02 11.37
N MET A 64 -12.51 -2.68 10.14
CA MET A 64 -11.78 -1.74 9.29
C MET A 64 -11.72 -0.34 9.90
N ILE A 65 -12.84 0.15 10.44
CA ILE A 65 -12.85 1.44 11.15
C ILE A 65 -11.92 1.40 12.36
N GLY A 66 -11.94 0.31 13.14
CA GLY A 66 -11.02 0.11 14.26
C GLY A 66 -9.55 0.12 13.83
N LEU A 67 -9.23 -0.53 12.72
CA LEU A 67 -7.88 -0.54 12.14
C LEU A 67 -7.44 0.88 11.74
N ASN A 68 -8.28 1.61 11.01
CA ASN A 68 -7.96 2.96 10.55
C ASN A 68 -7.81 3.94 11.72
N VAL A 69 -8.71 3.90 12.70
CA VAL A 69 -8.63 4.76 13.90
C VAL A 69 -7.36 4.46 14.71
N THR A 70 -7.04 3.18 14.89
CA THR A 70 -5.82 2.78 15.64
C THR A 70 -4.56 3.25 14.91
N ALA A 71 -4.50 3.08 13.59
CA ALA A 71 -3.38 3.55 12.78
C ALA A 71 -3.23 5.08 12.87
N TYR A 72 -4.34 5.82 12.81
CA TYR A 72 -4.33 7.27 12.90
C TYR A 72 -3.90 7.77 14.28
N LEU A 73 -4.40 7.16 15.36
CA LEU A 73 -3.96 7.47 16.72
C LEU A 73 -2.47 7.18 16.91
N ASN A 74 -1.99 6.05 16.40
CA ASN A 74 -0.58 5.71 16.43
C ASN A 74 0.28 6.74 15.68
N TRP A 75 -0.19 7.21 14.51
CA TRP A 75 0.50 8.25 13.74
C TRP A 75 0.59 9.58 14.51
N ILE A 76 -0.49 10.01 15.17
CA ILE A 76 -0.48 11.21 16.02
C ILE A 76 0.54 11.05 17.16
N LEU A 77 0.47 9.92 17.89
CA LEU A 77 1.38 9.67 19.01
C LEU A 77 2.84 9.62 18.55
N ALA A 78 3.13 8.91 17.47
CA ALA A 78 4.48 8.83 16.89
C ALA A 78 4.99 10.20 16.44
N THR A 79 4.11 11.05 15.90
CA THR A 79 4.47 12.41 15.46
C THR A 79 4.75 13.32 16.64
N ILE A 80 3.96 13.23 17.72
CA ILE A 80 4.21 13.99 18.96
C ILE A 80 5.53 13.56 19.58
N ILE A 81 5.75 12.25 19.72
CA ILE A 81 7.00 11.70 20.26
C ILE A 81 8.18 12.12 19.36
N GLY A 82 8.06 11.96 18.05
CA GLY A 82 9.09 12.35 17.09
C GLY A 82 9.39 13.86 17.11
N GLY A 83 8.38 14.70 17.30
CA GLY A 83 8.57 16.15 17.42
C GLY A 83 9.24 16.56 18.73
N LEU A 84 8.91 15.91 19.85
CA LEU A 84 9.48 16.21 21.16
C LEU A 84 10.93 15.69 21.31
N PHE A 85 11.21 14.49 20.82
CA PHE A 85 12.50 13.83 20.99
C PHE A 85 13.41 13.95 19.77
N GLY A 86 12.90 14.42 18.63
CA GLY A 86 13.67 14.56 17.39
C GLY A 86 14.81 15.57 17.50
N GLU A 87 14.63 16.65 18.29
CA GLU A 87 15.68 17.64 18.54
C GLU A 87 16.85 17.10 19.37
N TRP A 88 16.66 15.97 20.06
CA TRP A 88 17.69 15.34 20.87
C TRP A 88 18.53 14.33 20.08
N ILE A 89 18.18 14.07 18.82
CA ILE A 89 18.92 13.18 17.93
C ILE A 89 19.99 14.01 17.21
N PRO A 90 21.29 13.89 17.57
CA PRO A 90 22.33 14.79 17.07
C PRO A 90 22.62 14.62 15.58
N ASP A 91 22.45 13.39 15.07
CA ASP A 91 22.54 13.08 13.64
C ASP A 91 21.63 11.89 13.28
N PRO A 92 20.49 12.13 12.62
CA PRO A 92 19.57 11.08 12.18
C PRO A 92 20.20 10.06 11.21
N HIS A 93 21.21 10.46 10.43
CA HIS A 93 21.86 9.57 9.47
C HIS A 93 22.65 8.45 10.13
N THR A 94 23.28 8.74 11.27
CA THR A 94 24.02 7.74 12.05
C THR A 94 23.13 6.59 12.53
N TYR A 95 21.82 6.84 12.70
CA TYR A 95 20.84 5.83 13.11
C TYR A 95 20.12 5.14 11.94
N GLY A 96 20.49 5.46 10.69
CA GLY A 96 19.84 4.89 9.50
C GLY A 96 18.39 5.34 9.32
N MET A 97 18.03 6.52 9.84
CA MET A 97 16.66 7.05 9.77
C MET A 97 16.22 7.30 8.32
N ASP A 98 17.17 7.55 7.42
CA ASP A 98 17.03 7.66 5.97
C ASP A 98 16.61 6.33 5.30
N TYR A 99 16.88 5.19 5.93
CA TYR A 99 16.46 3.87 5.44
C TYR A 99 15.10 3.41 6.02
N ALA A 100 14.52 4.14 6.97
CA ALA A 100 13.29 3.73 7.65
C ALA A 100 12.10 3.53 6.69
N LEU A 101 11.91 4.44 5.73
CA LEU A 101 10.83 4.35 4.73
C LEU A 101 11.00 3.15 3.78
N PRO A 102 12.16 2.93 3.13
CA PRO A 102 12.40 1.71 2.36
C PRO A 102 12.21 0.43 3.19
N ALA A 103 12.73 0.38 4.42
CA ALA A 103 12.60 -0.77 5.30
C ALA A 103 11.13 -1.11 5.61
N MET A 104 10.30 -0.09 5.83
CA MET A 104 8.87 -0.24 6.06
C MET A 104 8.16 -0.91 4.88
N PHE A 105 8.40 -0.45 3.65
CA PHE A 105 7.82 -1.07 2.45
C PHE A 105 8.29 -2.51 2.24
N ILE A 106 9.56 -2.81 2.53
CA ILE A 106 10.08 -4.19 2.50
C ILE A 106 9.33 -5.04 3.54
N GLY A 107 9.13 -4.52 4.75
CA GLY A 107 8.35 -5.19 5.79
C GLY A 107 6.92 -5.51 5.36
N LEU A 108 6.21 -4.53 4.79
CA LEU A 108 4.86 -4.72 4.26
C LEU A 108 4.82 -5.78 3.16
N PHE A 109 5.79 -5.76 2.24
CA PHE A 109 5.89 -6.77 1.18
C PHE A 109 6.11 -8.18 1.74
N VAL A 110 7.03 -8.33 2.70
CA VAL A 110 7.30 -9.62 3.36
C VAL A 110 6.07 -10.15 4.10
N LEU A 111 5.32 -9.28 4.80
CA LEU A 111 4.09 -9.67 5.49
C LEU A 111 3.02 -10.19 4.51
N GLN A 112 2.91 -9.58 3.34
CA GLN A 112 2.01 -10.06 2.27
C GLN A 112 2.44 -11.43 1.74
N LEU A 113 3.74 -11.67 1.55
CA LEU A 113 4.27 -12.96 1.10
C LEU A 113 4.01 -14.09 2.10
N ILE A 114 4.26 -13.84 3.39
CA ILE A 114 4.11 -14.86 4.45
C ILE A 114 2.64 -15.23 4.66
N SER A 115 1.73 -14.26 4.51
CA SER A 115 0.30 -14.46 4.72
C SER A 115 -0.38 -15.30 3.65
N SER A 116 0.19 -15.32 2.43
CA SER A 116 -0.37 -15.99 1.26
C SER A 116 0.45 -17.23 0.85
N LYS A 117 0.78 -18.11 1.80
CA LYS A 117 1.61 -19.32 1.59
C LYS A 117 1.26 -20.14 0.33
N PRO A 118 -0.01 -20.46 0.02
CA PRO A 118 -0.32 -21.25 -1.19
C PRO A 118 -0.10 -20.50 -2.51
N LYS A 119 0.07 -19.17 -2.49
CA LYS A 119 0.23 -18.32 -3.69
C LYS A 119 1.61 -17.64 -3.77
N LEU A 120 2.57 -18.05 -2.94
CA LEU A 120 3.90 -17.43 -2.85
C LEU A 120 4.59 -17.30 -4.22
N ALA A 121 4.55 -18.35 -5.04
CA ALA A 121 5.14 -18.34 -6.37
C ALA A 121 4.54 -17.26 -7.28
N ILE A 122 3.21 -17.06 -7.22
CA ILE A 122 2.51 -16.04 -8.01
C ILE A 122 2.92 -14.65 -7.52
N HIS A 123 2.95 -14.42 -6.21
CA HIS A 123 3.36 -13.13 -5.65
C HIS A 123 4.80 -12.75 -6.03
N LEU A 124 5.73 -13.72 -6.00
CA LEU A 124 7.11 -13.50 -6.44
C LEU A 124 7.20 -13.21 -7.93
N THR A 125 6.47 -13.95 -8.78
CA THR A 125 6.42 -13.67 -10.22
C THR A 125 5.88 -12.27 -10.49
N VAL A 126 4.77 -11.89 -9.87
CA VAL A 126 4.17 -10.55 -10.01
C VAL A 126 5.13 -9.47 -9.52
N ALA A 127 5.83 -9.68 -8.41
CA ALA A 127 6.82 -8.73 -7.91
C ALA A 127 7.99 -8.52 -8.88
N ILE A 128 8.55 -9.61 -9.42
CA ILE A 128 9.64 -9.54 -10.41
C ILE A 128 9.16 -8.83 -11.67
N VAL A 129 7.99 -9.18 -12.18
CA VAL A 129 7.38 -8.54 -13.35
C VAL A 129 7.15 -7.05 -13.09
N ALA A 130 6.63 -6.67 -11.93
CA ALA A 130 6.45 -5.27 -11.56
C ALA A 130 7.78 -4.50 -11.54
N ILE A 131 8.84 -5.08 -10.97
CA ILE A 131 10.18 -4.47 -10.95
C ILE A 131 10.71 -4.25 -12.37
N ILE A 132 10.62 -5.27 -13.23
CA ILE A 132 11.08 -5.19 -14.62
C ILE A 132 10.31 -4.10 -15.38
N ILE A 133 8.98 -4.10 -15.28
CA ILE A 133 8.14 -3.12 -15.97
C ILE A 133 8.40 -1.71 -15.45
N ALA A 134 8.55 -1.54 -14.13
CA ALA A 134 8.85 -0.24 -13.53
C ALA A 134 10.21 0.28 -14.00
N TYR A 135 11.24 -0.56 -13.98
CA TYR A 135 12.60 -0.19 -14.42
C TYR A 135 12.63 0.21 -15.90
N VAL A 136 11.98 -0.58 -16.77
CA VAL A 136 11.91 -0.27 -18.20
C VAL A 136 11.10 1.00 -18.44
N SER A 137 9.97 1.17 -17.73
CA SER A 137 9.08 2.33 -17.92
C SER A 137 9.71 3.64 -17.44
N HIS A 138 10.55 3.59 -16.39
CA HIS A 138 11.31 4.75 -15.91
C HIS A 138 12.25 5.33 -16.98
N LEU A 139 12.78 4.50 -17.90
CA LEU A 139 13.65 4.97 -18.97
C LEU A 139 12.96 5.91 -19.97
N PHE A 140 11.63 5.86 -20.03
CA PHE A 140 10.83 6.61 -21.02
C PHE A 140 9.86 7.62 -20.39
N MET A 141 9.57 7.50 -19.09
CA MET A 141 8.50 8.25 -18.43
C MET A 141 8.87 8.62 -16.98
N PRO A 142 8.21 9.64 -16.39
CA PRO A 142 8.37 9.96 -14.98
C PRO A 142 8.02 8.79 -14.05
N ASP A 143 8.75 8.67 -12.93
CA ASP A 143 8.57 7.63 -11.92
C ASP A 143 7.12 7.38 -11.51
N SER A 144 6.38 8.47 -11.26
CA SER A 144 4.98 8.40 -10.86
C SER A 144 4.08 7.67 -11.86
N ILE A 145 4.37 7.76 -13.15
CA ILE A 145 3.60 7.11 -14.22
C ILE A 145 4.09 5.66 -14.39
N ALA A 146 5.40 5.46 -14.35
CA ALA A 146 6.02 4.14 -14.44
C ALA A 146 5.48 3.18 -13.36
N VAL A 147 5.32 3.65 -12.13
CA VAL A 147 4.78 2.84 -11.01
C VAL A 147 3.32 2.42 -11.25
N ILE A 148 2.47 3.29 -11.82
CA ILE A 148 1.07 2.94 -12.12
C ILE A 148 0.98 1.92 -13.24
N ILE A 149 1.76 2.13 -14.32
CA ILE A 149 1.78 1.18 -15.44
C ILE A 149 2.29 -0.18 -14.95
N ALA A 150 3.36 -0.19 -14.16
CA ALA A 150 3.89 -1.41 -13.56
C ALA A 150 2.86 -2.13 -12.69
N THR A 151 2.15 -1.41 -11.82
CA THR A 151 1.13 -2.02 -10.94
C THR A 151 -0.06 -2.57 -11.74
N LEU A 152 -0.58 -1.84 -12.73
CA LEU A 152 -1.68 -2.30 -13.58
C LEU A 152 -1.30 -3.54 -14.39
N LEU A 153 -0.15 -3.51 -15.08
CA LEU A 153 0.29 -4.61 -15.93
C LEU A 153 0.67 -5.85 -15.09
N ALA A 154 1.41 -5.67 -14.00
CA ALA A 154 1.79 -6.78 -13.13
C ALA A 154 0.56 -7.42 -12.45
N ALA A 155 -0.41 -6.62 -11.99
CA ALA A 155 -1.67 -7.13 -11.45
C ALA A 155 -2.47 -7.91 -12.51
N THR A 156 -2.54 -7.39 -13.74
CA THR A 156 -3.22 -8.08 -14.86
C THR A 156 -2.57 -9.42 -15.16
N ILE A 157 -1.25 -9.47 -15.25
CA ILE A 157 -0.49 -10.71 -15.44
C ILE A 157 -0.74 -11.69 -14.28
N GLY A 158 -0.74 -11.20 -13.04
CA GLY A 158 -1.03 -12.00 -11.85
C GLY A 158 -2.41 -12.67 -11.91
N VAL A 159 -3.45 -11.93 -12.30
CA VAL A 159 -4.82 -12.46 -12.45
C VAL A 159 -4.90 -13.50 -13.57
N VAL A 160 -4.21 -13.27 -14.70
CA VAL A 160 -4.18 -14.24 -15.80
C VAL A 160 -3.50 -15.54 -15.37
N ILE A 161 -2.37 -15.46 -14.68
CA ILE A 161 -1.65 -16.64 -14.15
C ILE A 161 -2.52 -17.41 -13.15
N GLU A 162 -3.26 -16.69 -12.29
CA GLU A 162 -4.13 -17.32 -11.29
C GLU A 162 -5.34 -18.02 -11.93
N LYS A 163 -5.96 -17.44 -12.96
CA LYS A 163 -7.11 -18.04 -13.65
C LYS A 163 -6.76 -19.24 -14.54
N TRP A 164 -5.51 -19.33 -15.00
CA TRP A 164 -5.06 -20.38 -15.92
C TRP A 164 -4.47 -21.61 -15.19
N LYS A 165 -4.41 -21.59 -13.86
CA LYS A 165 -4.14 -22.76 -13.01
C LYS A 165 -5.44 -23.37 -12.49
#